data_AF-A0A937XLH3-F1
#
_entry.id   AF-A0A937XLH3-F1
#
_cell.length_a   1.000
_cell.length_b   1.000
_cell.length_c   1.000
_cell.angle_alpha   90.00
_cell.angle_beta   90.00
_cell.angle_gamma   90.00
#
_symmetry.space_group_name_H-M   'P 1'
#
loop_
_entity.id
_entity.type
_entity.pdbx_description
1 polymer ?
#
loop_
_entity_poly.entity_id
_entity_poly.type
_entity_poly.pdbx_seq_one_letter_code
_entity_poly.pdbx_strand_id
1 'polypeptide(L)'
;MWDNPRFLNATANVLLLVGLLTVLWMGARQVIESKAFPLRTIRINGELAHVTRTQVINALQGRLAGTFFSMDIDAVRVLFESIPWVRRAEVRRTWPDRLDVRLEEHVALARWGQPEDGRLVNVHGEVFEGRSDA
;
A
#
# COMPACT_ATOMS: atom_id res chain seq x y z
N MET A 1 -53.22 27.20 10.36
CA MET A 1 -51.76 26.89 10.40
C MET A 1 -51.21 26.33 9.08
N TRP A 2 -52.06 25.76 8.20
CA TRP A 2 -51.65 25.20 6.89
C TRP A 2 -51.81 26.15 5.69
N ASP A 3 -52.36 27.35 5.89
CA ASP A 3 -52.66 28.33 4.82
C ASP A 3 -51.48 29.20 4.38
N ASN A 4 -50.27 29.00 4.93
CA ASN A 4 -49.12 29.80 4.54
C ASN A 4 -48.28 29.07 3.48
N PRO A 5 -48.35 29.47 2.19
CA PRO A 5 -47.56 28.86 1.12
C PRO A 5 -46.04 29.02 1.35
N ARG A 6 -45.63 30.04 2.11
CA ARG A 6 -44.23 30.25 2.51
C ARG A 6 -43.73 29.17 3.46
N PHE A 7 -44.56 28.71 4.39
CA PHE A 7 -44.20 27.63 5.31
C PHE A 7 -44.12 26.30 4.55
N LEU A 8 -45.11 26.00 3.69
CA LEU A 8 -45.08 24.82 2.81
C LEU A 8 -43.84 24.76 1.90
N ASN A 9 -43.47 25.86 1.25
CA ASN A 9 -42.28 25.92 0.41
C ASN A 9 -40.96 25.82 1.21
N ALA A 10 -40.92 26.38 2.42
CA ALA A 10 -39.76 26.25 3.30
C ALA A 10 -39.55 24.79 3.74
N THR A 11 -40.61 24.09 4.16
CA THR A 11 -40.51 22.67 4.53
C THR A 11 -40.14 21.80 3.32
N ALA A 12 -40.71 22.10 2.14
CA ALA A 12 -40.36 21.40 0.91
C ALA A 12 -38.88 21.58 0.54
N ASN A 13 -38.34 22.81 0.60
CA ASN A 13 -36.93 23.07 0.33
C ASN A 13 -36.00 22.40 1.33
N VAL A 14 -36.37 22.37 2.62
CA VAL A 14 -35.59 21.67 3.66
C VAL A 14 -35.58 20.16 3.38
N LEU A 15 -36.73 19.57 3.04
CA LEU A 15 -36.82 18.16 2.67
C LEU A 15 -35.98 17.84 1.42
N LEU A 16 -36.02 18.71 0.41
CA LEU A 16 -35.20 18.57 -0.80
C LEU A 16 -33.70 18.68 -0.49
N LEU A 17 -33.29 19.64 0.34
CA LEU A 17 -31.89 19.79 0.76
C LEU A 17 -31.40 18.56 1.54
N VAL A 18 -32.19 18.06 2.48
CA VAL A 18 -31.85 16.85 3.24
C VAL A 18 -31.79 15.62 2.32
N GLY A 19 -32.72 15.51 1.37
CA GLY A 19 -32.69 14.47 0.34
C GLY A 19 -31.43 14.55 -0.54
N LEU A 20 -31.06 15.75 -0.97
CA LEU A 20 -29.85 15.97 -1.77
C LEU A 20 -28.60 15.60 -0.97
N LEU A 21 -28.52 16.02 0.30
CA LEU A 21 -27.39 15.73 1.17
C LEU A 21 -27.26 14.23 1.46
N THR A 22 -28.37 13.52 1.66
CA THR A 22 -28.34 12.06 1.88
C THR A 22 -27.91 11.31 0.63
N VAL A 23 -28.37 11.70 -0.56
CA VAL A 23 -27.90 11.13 -1.84
C VAL A 23 -26.42 11.41 -2.07
N LEU A 24 -25.96 12.64 -1.82
CA LEU A 24 -24.54 13.01 -1.93
C LEU A 24 -23.67 12.22 -0.95
N TRP A 25 -24.10 12.09 0.30
CA TRP A 25 -23.37 11.34 1.32
C TRP A 25 -23.28 9.84 0.97
N MET A 26 -24.38 9.25 0.51
CA MET A 26 -24.42 7.84 0.11
C MET A 26 -23.63 7.59 -1.17
N GLY A 27 -23.68 8.51 -2.13
CA GLY A 27 -22.85 8.48 -3.35
C GLY A 27 -21.37 8.60 -3.04
N ALA A 28 -20.98 9.53 -2.17
CA ALA A 28 -19.60 9.68 -1.72
C ALA A 28 -19.11 8.40 -1.01
N ARG A 29 -19.94 7.82 -0.14
CA ARG A 29 -19.61 6.56 0.53
C ARG A 29 -19.44 5.41 -0.45
N GLN A 30 -20.33 5.28 -1.45
CA GLN A 30 -20.18 4.28 -2.50
C GLN A 30 -18.93 4.48 -3.35
N VAL A 31 -18.56 5.73 -3.68
CA VAL A 31 -17.34 6.00 -4.45
C VAL A 31 -16.09 5.63 -3.65
N ILE A 32 -16.07 5.93 -2.35
CA ILE A 32 -14.95 5.59 -1.45
C ILE A 32 -14.86 4.07 -1.22
N GLU A 33 -15.99 3.37 -1.08
CA GLU A 33 -16.05 1.91 -0.93
C GLU A 33 -16.02 1.16 -2.27
N SER A 34 -16.10 1.86 -3.41
CA SER A 34 -16.11 1.23 -4.72
C SER A 34 -14.75 0.57 -4.99
N LYS A 35 -14.80 -0.72 -5.30
CA LYS A 35 -13.67 -1.53 -5.77
C LYS A 35 -13.13 -1.09 -7.14
N ALA A 36 -13.47 0.11 -7.61
CA ALA A 36 -13.13 0.65 -8.92
C ALA A 36 -11.66 1.07 -9.04
N PHE A 37 -10.93 1.20 -7.92
CA PHE A 37 -9.49 1.44 -7.89
C PHE A 37 -8.72 0.23 -7.33
N PRO A 38 -8.72 -0.92 -8.02
CA PRO A 38 -7.84 -2.01 -7.65
C PRO A 38 -6.39 -1.52 -7.83
N LEU A 39 -5.57 -1.69 -6.80
CA LEU A 39 -4.13 -1.49 -6.86
C LEU A 39 -3.55 -2.43 -7.94
N ARG A 40 -3.38 -1.91 -9.16
CA ARG A 40 -3.10 -2.73 -10.35
C ARG A 40 -1.62 -2.79 -10.73
N THR A 41 -0.79 -1.86 -10.26
CA THR A 41 0.62 -1.81 -10.68
C THR A 41 1.54 -1.46 -9.52
N ILE A 42 2.38 -2.42 -9.14
CA ILE A 42 3.54 -2.22 -8.27
C ILE A 42 4.74 -1.99 -9.18
N ARG A 43 5.28 -0.77 -9.19
CA ARG A 43 6.51 -0.46 -9.93
C ARG A 43 7.68 -0.54 -8.97
N ILE A 44 8.53 -1.56 -9.13
CA ILE A 44 9.68 -1.81 -8.25
C ILE A 44 10.92 -1.11 -8.82
N ASN A 45 11.24 0.13 -8.47
CA ASN A 45 12.45 0.76 -9.01
C ASN A 45 13.67 0.36 -8.16
N GLY A 46 14.70 -0.26 -8.75
CA GLY A 46 15.94 -0.69 -8.06
C GLY A 46 16.79 -1.58 -8.96
N GLU A 47 18.12 -1.53 -8.79
CA GLU A 47 19.04 -2.54 -9.33
C GLU A 47 18.96 -3.75 -8.41
N LEU A 48 18.03 -4.67 -8.69
CA LEU A 48 17.94 -5.92 -7.96
C LEU A 48 18.93 -6.92 -8.58
N ALA A 49 19.98 -7.28 -7.84
CA ALA A 49 21.00 -8.21 -8.28
C ALA A 49 20.69 -9.65 -7.84
N HIS A 50 20.06 -9.82 -6.66
CA HIS A 50 19.83 -11.15 -6.08
C HIS A 50 18.34 -11.51 -5.98
N VAL A 51 17.41 -10.54 -5.95
CA VAL A 51 15.97 -10.85 -5.80
C VAL A 51 15.22 -10.53 -7.09
N THR A 52 14.56 -11.53 -7.67
CA THR A 52 13.73 -11.26 -8.86
C THR A 52 12.42 -10.57 -8.43
N ARG A 53 12.00 -9.52 -9.15
CA ARG A 53 10.71 -8.82 -8.89
C ARG A 53 9.52 -9.76 -8.70
N THR A 54 9.45 -10.83 -9.48
CA THR A 54 8.39 -11.83 -9.41
C THR A 54 8.40 -12.61 -8.09
N GLN A 55 9.57 -12.88 -7.51
CA GLN A 55 9.68 -13.54 -6.20
C GLN A 55 9.18 -12.64 -5.09
N VAL A 56 9.53 -11.34 -5.13
CA VAL A 56 9.01 -10.34 -4.18
C VAL A 56 7.49 -10.25 -4.28
N ILE A 57 6.95 -10.11 -5.50
CA ILE A 57 5.49 -10.01 -5.72
C ILE A 57 4.79 -11.28 -5.22
N ASN A 58 5.31 -12.47 -5.54
CA ASN A 58 4.71 -13.74 -5.13
C ASN A 58 4.78 -13.95 -3.61
N ALA A 59 5.85 -13.51 -2.93
CA ALA A 59 5.96 -13.59 -1.47
C ALA A 59 4.93 -12.69 -0.74
N LEU A 60 4.42 -11.67 -1.44
CA LEU A 60 3.50 -10.67 -0.91
C LEU A 60 2.05 -10.87 -1.40
N GLN A 61 1.84 -11.75 -2.38
CA GLN A 61 0.52 -12.17 -2.83
C GLN A 61 -0.27 -12.75 -1.66
N GLY A 62 -1.45 -12.19 -1.40
CA GLY A 62 -2.32 -12.58 -0.29
C GLY A 62 -2.04 -11.92 1.06
N ARG A 63 -0.89 -11.23 1.22
CA ARG A 63 -0.58 -10.43 2.42
C ARG A 63 -0.89 -8.94 2.23
N LEU A 64 -0.92 -8.48 0.97
CA LEU A 64 -1.39 -7.16 0.60
C LEU A 64 -2.92 -7.15 0.56
N ALA A 65 -3.56 -6.76 1.66
CA ALA A 65 -5.01 -6.62 1.76
C ALA A 65 -5.43 -5.14 1.77
N GLY A 66 -6.45 -4.79 0.99
CA GLY A 66 -7.03 -3.44 0.97
C GLY A 66 -7.14 -2.83 -0.44
N THR A 67 -7.77 -1.67 -0.50
CA THR A 67 -7.93 -0.85 -1.72
C THR A 67 -6.89 0.26 -1.72
N PHE A 68 -6.63 0.92 -2.86
CA PHE A 68 -5.69 2.05 -2.97
C PHE A 68 -5.85 3.10 -1.85
N PHE A 69 -7.09 3.36 -1.42
CA PHE A 69 -7.41 4.33 -0.38
C PHE A 69 -7.27 3.78 1.04
N SER A 70 -7.58 2.51 1.29
CA SER A 70 -7.65 1.90 2.63
C SER A 70 -6.39 1.13 3.06
N MET A 71 -5.41 0.95 2.17
CA MET A 71 -4.18 0.20 2.46
C MET A 71 -3.19 1.02 3.30
N ASP A 72 -2.75 0.49 4.43
CA ASP A 72 -1.70 1.10 5.24
C ASP A 72 -0.33 1.01 4.52
N ILE A 73 0.25 2.17 4.18
CA ILE A 73 1.54 2.25 3.46
C ILE A 73 2.69 1.77 4.35
N ASP A 74 2.62 2.06 5.65
CA ASP A 74 3.68 1.70 6.58
C ASP A 74 3.66 0.18 6.83
N ALA A 75 2.48 -0.41 6.93
CA ALA A 75 2.34 -1.87 6.97
C ALA A 75 2.92 -2.53 5.70
N VAL A 76 2.67 -1.96 4.53
CA VAL A 76 3.23 -2.46 3.26
C VAL A 76 4.76 -2.32 3.25
N ARG A 77 5.31 -1.20 3.72
CA ARG A 77 6.76 -0.99 3.84
C ARG A 77 7.41 -2.06 4.71
N VAL A 78 6.89 -2.25 5.93
CA VAL A 78 7.38 -3.27 6.86
C VAL A 78 7.30 -4.66 6.26
N LEU A 79 6.26 -4.93 5.48
CA LEU A 79 6.11 -6.21 4.79
C LEU A 79 7.19 -6.43 3.72
N PHE A 80 7.56 -5.41 2.95
CA PHE A 80 8.69 -5.50 2.01
C PHE A 80 10.03 -5.66 2.72
N GLU A 81 10.26 -4.96 3.83
CA GLU A 81 11.48 -5.05 4.64
C GLU A 81 11.61 -6.38 5.40
N SER A 82 10.52 -7.15 5.53
CA SER A 82 10.57 -8.51 6.08
C SER A 82 11.25 -9.53 5.15
N ILE A 83 11.51 -9.16 3.89
CA ILE A 83 12.19 -10.02 2.93
C ILE A 83 13.70 -9.99 3.23
N PRO A 84 14.37 -11.13 3.44
CA PRO A 84 15.73 -11.16 3.99
C PRO A 84 16.79 -10.37 3.21
N TRP A 85 16.63 -10.23 1.90
CA TRP A 85 17.55 -9.48 1.03
C TRP A 85 17.21 -7.99 0.88
N VAL A 86 16.06 -7.56 1.39
CA VAL A 86 15.60 -6.16 1.29
C VAL A 86 16.04 -5.41 2.55
N ARG A 87 16.96 -4.47 2.38
CA ARG A 87 17.44 -3.61 3.46
C ARG A 87 16.44 -2.52 3.80
N ARG A 88 15.93 -1.86 2.77
CA ARG A 88 15.04 -0.72 2.92
C ARG A 88 14.00 -0.70 1.82
N ALA A 89 12.76 -0.43 2.19
CA ALA A 89 11.68 -0.23 1.23
C ALA A 89 11.15 1.19 1.32
N GLU A 90 11.13 1.89 0.20
CA GLU A 90 10.43 3.16 0.08
C GLU A 90 9.15 2.94 -0.71
N VAL A 91 8.02 3.09 -0.04
CA VAL A 91 6.69 2.92 -0.65
C VAL A 91 6.05 4.29 -0.77
N ARG A 92 5.71 4.69 -1.99
CA ARG A 92 5.02 5.95 -2.28
C ARG A 92 3.75 5.68 -3.08
N ARG A 93 2.70 6.42 -2.71
CA ARG A 93 1.46 6.45 -3.50
C ARG A 93 1.64 7.39 -4.68
N THR A 94 1.47 6.86 -5.88
CA THR A 94 1.47 7.60 -7.14
C THR A 94 0.08 7.52 -7.73
N TRP A 95 -0.63 8.65 -7.67
CA TRP A 95 -1.96 8.78 -8.27
C TRP A 95 -1.90 8.51 -9.78
N PRO A 96 -2.91 7.87 -10.41
CA PRO A 96 -4.26 7.55 -9.90
C PRO A 96 -4.46 6.22 -9.17
N ASP A 97 -3.60 5.23 -9.37
CA ASP A 97 -3.86 3.85 -8.93
C ASP A 97 -2.59 3.02 -8.70
N ARG A 98 -1.44 3.68 -8.50
CA ARG A 98 -0.13 3.01 -8.45
C ARG A 98 0.55 3.16 -7.10
N LEU A 99 1.25 2.09 -6.72
CA LEU A 99 2.26 2.14 -5.67
C LEU A 99 3.63 2.06 -6.34
N ASP A 100 4.41 3.11 -6.17
CA ASP A 100 5.81 3.10 -6.54
C ASP A 100 6.60 2.60 -5.35
N VAL A 101 7.26 1.47 -5.53
CA VAL A 101 8.04 0.80 -4.49
C VAL A 101 9.50 0.85 -4.93
N ARG A 102 10.36 1.46 -4.14
CA ARG A 102 11.80 1.43 -4.36
C ARG A 102 12.40 0.51 -3.31
N LEU A 103 13.09 -0.54 -3.77
CA LEU A 103 13.74 -1.52 -2.90
C LEU A 103 15.25 -1.31 -2.96
N GLU A 104 15.87 -1.26 -1.79
CA GLU A 104 17.32 -1.28 -1.62
C GLU A 104 17.73 -2.67 -1.15
N GLU A 105 18.56 -3.37 -1.93
CA GLU A 105 19.08 -4.70 -1.57
C GLU A 105 20.27 -4.60 -0.61
N HIS A 106 20.43 -5.61 0.24
CA HIS A 106 21.67 -5.77 1.02
C HIS A 106 22.85 -6.15 0.11
N VAL A 107 23.95 -5.39 0.19
CA VAL A 107 25.23 -5.75 -0.43
C VAL A 107 26.05 -6.55 0.58
N ALA A 108 26.12 -7.87 0.40
CA ALA A 108 26.90 -8.76 1.26
C ALA A 108 28.40 -8.43 1.19
N LEU A 109 29.02 -8.22 2.34
CA LEU A 109 30.46 -7.99 2.48
C LEU A 109 31.18 -9.25 2.97
N ALA A 110 30.60 -9.94 3.94
CA ALA A 110 31.17 -11.15 4.53
C ALA A 110 30.09 -12.08 5.09
N ARG A 111 30.48 -13.31 5.41
CA ARG A 111 29.65 -14.25 6.18
C ARG A 111 29.77 -13.90 7.66
N TRP A 112 28.66 -13.98 8.39
CA TRP A 112 28.59 -13.69 9.81
C TRP A 112 28.28 -14.97 10.60
N GLY A 113 29.13 -15.31 11.57
CA GLY A 113 28.94 -16.52 12.39
C GLY A 113 29.40 -17.80 11.70
N GLN A 114 28.75 -18.92 12.02
CA GLN A 114 29.12 -20.21 11.44
C GLN A 114 28.54 -20.37 10.03
N PRO A 115 29.18 -21.15 9.15
CA PRO A 115 28.68 -21.40 7.78
C PRO A 115 27.25 -21.97 7.75
N GLU A 116 26.87 -22.67 8.81
CA GLU A 116 25.58 -23.35 8.96
C GLU A 116 24.43 -22.39 9.26
N ASP A 117 24.74 -21.20 9.80
CA ASP A 117 23.75 -20.18 10.16
C ASP A 117 23.21 -19.45 8.92
N GLY A 118 23.93 -19.48 7.79
CA GLY A 118 23.52 -18.78 6.55
C GLY A 118 23.36 -17.25 6.71
N ARG A 119 24.04 -16.64 7.68
CA ARG A 119 23.98 -15.21 7.95
C ARG A 119 25.09 -14.46 7.21
N LEU A 120 24.74 -13.30 6.68
CA LEU A 120 25.64 -12.40 5.97
C LEU A 120 25.67 -11.06 6.70
N VAL A 121 26.79 -10.36 6.61
CA VAL A 121 26.90 -8.96 7.04
C VAL A 121 27.05 -8.08 5.82
N ASN A 122 26.31 -6.97 5.77
CA ASN A 122 26.40 -6.03 4.66
C ASN A 122 27.51 -5.00 4.86
N VAL A 123 27.76 -4.19 3.83
CA VAL A 123 28.72 -3.06 3.87
C VAL A 123 28.40 -1.99 4.93
N HIS A 124 27.20 -1.99 5.48
CA HIS A 124 26.75 -1.08 6.53
C HIS A 124 26.88 -1.67 7.95
N GLY A 125 27.35 -2.92 8.08
CA GLY A 125 27.49 -3.61 9.36
C GLY A 125 26.20 -4.25 9.89
N GLU A 126 25.16 -4.33 9.08
CA GLU A 126 23.88 -4.98 9.41
C GLU A 126 23.96 -6.48 9.05
N VAL A 127 23.49 -7.33 9.96
CA VAL A 127 23.42 -8.78 9.76
C VAL A 127 22.06 -9.15 9.19
N PHE A 128 22.04 -9.91 8.09
CA PHE A 128 20.83 -10.37 7.42
C PHE A 128 20.95 -11.84 7.01
N GLU A 129 19.81 -12.50 6.81
CA GLU A 129 19.77 -13.89 6.34
C GLU A 129 19.86 -13.90 4.80
N GLY A 130 20.80 -14.63 4.24
CA GLY A 130 20.99 -14.65 2.80
C GLY A 130 21.83 -15.83 2.35
N ARG A 131 21.38 -16.53 1.30
CA ARG A 131 22.19 -17.56 0.66
C ARG A 131 23.18 -16.88 -0.27
N SER A 132 24.46 -16.79 0.12
CA SER A 132 25.49 -16.35 -0.80
C SER A 132 25.68 -17.42 -1.88
N ASP A 133 25.32 -17.12 -3.12
CA ASP A 133 25.64 -17.96 -4.26
C ASP A 133 27.12 -17.78 -4.61
N ALA A 134 27.99 -18.49 -3.89
CA ALA A 134 29.43 -18.57 -4.15
C ALA A 134 29.89 -20.03 -4.01
#